data_AF-A0A4S5ERR7-F1
#
_entry.id   AF-A0A4S5ERR7-F1
#
_cell.length_a   1.000
_cell.length_b   1.000
_cell.length_c   1.000
_cell.angle_alpha   90.00
_cell.angle_beta   90.00
_cell.angle_gamma   90.00
#
_symmetry.space_group_name_H-M   'P 1'
#
loop_
_entity.id
_entity.type
_entity.pdbx_description
1 polymer ?
#
loop_
_entity_poly.entity_id
_entity_poly.type
_entity_poly.pdbx_seq_one_letter_code
_entity_poly.pdbx_strand_id
1 'polypeptide(L)' 'MPTERVAAALTALLEAGGTLATAVVAERAGEHPARATGFATVLQRVFNVDNYPVLALIDSGRTLRLEQTLLREQFGLRG' A
#
# COMPACT_ATOMS: atom_id res chain seq x y z
N MET A 1 1.65 -11.67 -8.13
CA MET A 1 0.44 -10.86 -7.86
C MET A 1 -0.01 -10.26 -9.17
N PRO A 2 -1.30 -10.35 -9.53
CA PRO A 2 -1.81 -9.63 -10.68
C PRO A 2 -1.72 -8.12 -10.43
N THR A 3 -1.26 -7.36 -11.42
CA THR A 3 -0.96 -5.91 -11.30
C THR A 3 -2.19 -5.10 -10.89
N GLU A 4 -3.39 -5.58 -11.25
CA GLU A 4 -4.67 -4.96 -10.91
C GLU A 4 -4.92 -4.85 -9.39
N ARG A 5 -4.50 -5.85 -8.60
CA ARG A 5 -4.67 -5.82 -7.13
C ARG A 5 -3.74 -4.80 -6.48
N VAL A 6 -2.54 -4.64 -7.03
CA VAL A 6 -1.56 -3.65 -6.55
C VAL A 6 -2.08 -2.24 -6.84
N ALA A 7 -2.62 -2.01 -8.04
CA ALA A 7 -3.23 -0.73 -8.41
C ALA A 7 -4.42 -0.39 -7.49
N ALA A 8 -5.33 -1.34 -7.27
CA ALA A 8 -6.49 -1.14 -6.39
C ALA A 8 -6.09 -0.83 -4.93
N ALA A 9 -5.09 -1.54 -4.39
CA ALA A 9 -4.55 -1.26 -3.07
C ALA A 9 -3.93 0.15 -2.96
N LEU A 10 -3.18 0.56 -3.98
CA LEU A 10 -2.56 1.89 -4.04
C LEU A 10 -3.62 2.98 -4.14
N THR A 11 -4.62 2.82 -5.01
CA THR A 11 -5.75 3.76 -5.12
C THR A 11 -6.47 3.91 -3.79
N ALA A 12 -6.77 2.79 -3.09
CA ALA A 12 -7.40 2.85 -1.78
C ALA A 12 -6.56 3.59 -0.74
N LEU A 13 -5.23 3.41 -0.74
CA LEU A 13 -4.32 4.15 0.13
C LEU A 13 -4.29 5.65 -0.20
N LEU A 14 -4.30 6.00 -1.49
CA LEU A 14 -4.33 7.40 -1.94
C LEU A 14 -5.66 8.09 -1.59
N GLU A 15 -6.80 7.41 -1.80
CA GLU A 15 -8.13 7.89 -1.41
C GLU A 15 -8.23 8.13 0.11
N ALA A 16 -7.56 7.28 0.90
CA ALA A 16 -7.52 7.40 2.36
C ALA A 16 -6.51 8.44 2.88
N GLY A 17 -5.85 9.22 2.01
CA GLY A 17 -4.85 10.20 2.42
C GLY A 17 -3.54 9.56 2.91
N GLY A 18 -3.20 8.39 2.38
CA GLY A 18 -1.91 7.72 2.58
C GLY A 18 -1.83 6.81 3.79
N THR A 19 -2.89 6.61 4.58
CA THR A 19 -2.87 5.65 5.70
C THR A 19 -4.17 4.86 5.74
N LEU A 20 -4.08 3.52 5.69
CA LEU A 20 -5.25 2.65 5.68
C LEU A 20 -4.98 1.30 6.35
N ALA A 21 -5.99 0.73 6.99
CA ALA A 21 -5.88 -0.59 7.64
C ALA A 21 -5.57 -1.69 6.61
N THR A 22 -4.68 -2.62 6.94
CA THR A 22 -4.25 -3.71 6.04
C THR A 22 -5.43 -4.56 5.57
N ALA A 23 -6.40 -4.81 6.45
CA ALA A 23 -7.63 -5.52 6.12
C ALA A 23 -8.45 -4.81 5.04
N VAL A 24 -8.58 -3.48 5.14
CA VAL A 24 -9.34 -2.66 4.19
C VAL A 24 -8.60 -2.57 2.86
N VAL A 25 -7.26 -2.43 2.88
CA VAL A 25 -6.43 -2.46 1.67
C VAL A 25 -6.58 -3.79 0.94
N ALA A 26 -6.58 -4.91 1.66
CA ALA A 26 -6.78 -6.24 1.09
C ALA A 26 -8.19 -6.38 0.48
N GLU A 27 -9.24 -5.98 1.20
CA GLU A 27 -10.62 -6.01 0.72
C GLU A 27 -10.81 -5.20 -0.56
N ARG A 28 -10.29 -3.96 -0.59
CA ARG A 28 -10.32 -3.08 -1.77
C ARG A 28 -9.54 -3.66 -2.96
N ALA A 29 -8.50 -4.44 -2.68
CA ALA A 29 -7.72 -5.16 -3.69
C ALA A 29 -8.36 -6.50 -4.14
N GLY A 30 -9.55 -6.83 -3.63
CA GLY A 30 -10.24 -8.09 -3.92
C GLY A 30 -9.61 -9.31 -3.23
N GLU A 31 -8.81 -9.10 -2.18
CA GLU A 31 -8.17 -10.14 -1.38
C GLU A 31 -8.92 -10.36 -0.07
N HIS A 32 -8.88 -11.59 0.45
CA HIS A 32 -9.60 -11.91 1.69
C HIS A 32 -8.91 -11.26 2.91
N PRO A 33 -9.64 -10.66 3.87
CA PRO A 33 -9.04 -9.96 5.02
C PRO A 33 -8.18 -10.87 5.91
N ALA A 34 -8.47 -12.17 5.97
CA ALA A 34 -7.60 -13.16 6.63
C ALA A 34 -6.19 -13.27 6.02
N ARG A 35 -6.01 -12.85 4.75
CA ARG A 35 -4.72 -12.80 4.05
C ARG A 35 -4.11 -11.40 4.02
N ALA A 36 -4.72 -10.42 4.67
CA ALA A 36 -4.30 -9.02 4.63
C ALA A 36 -2.84 -8.81 5.05
N THR A 37 -2.38 -9.47 6.12
CA THR A 37 -0.99 -9.34 6.58
C THR A 37 0.02 -9.83 5.54
N GLY A 38 -0.27 -10.97 4.91
CA GLY A 38 0.57 -11.52 3.84
C GLY A 38 0.55 -10.64 2.59
N PHE A 39 -0.63 -10.15 2.22
CA PHE A 39 -0.81 -9.22 1.11
C PHE A 39 -0.03 -7.92 1.32
N ALA A 40 -0.14 -7.33 2.51
CA ALA A 40 0.57 -6.11 2.87
C ALA A 40 2.09 -6.30 2.90
N THR A 41 2.58 -7.46 3.34
CA THR A 41 4.01 -7.81 3.29
C THR A 41 4.52 -7.89 1.84
N VAL A 42 3.72 -8.46 0.93
CA VAL A 42 4.07 -8.50 -0.50
C VAL A 42 4.06 -7.11 -1.10
N LEU A 43 3.03 -6.30 -0.82
CA LEU A 43 2.98 -4.90 -1.27
C LEU A 43 4.20 -4.12 -0.79
N GLN A 44 4.57 -4.26 0.47
CA GLN A 44 5.75 -3.60 1.03
C GLN A 44 7.02 -3.96 0.25
N ARG A 45 7.21 -5.23 -0.14
CA ARG A 45 8.36 -5.65 -0.95
C ARG A 45 8.32 -5.12 -2.38
N VAL A 46 7.13 -4.98 -2.96
CA VAL A 46 6.96 -4.46 -4.33
C VAL A 46 7.25 -2.96 -4.39
N PHE A 47 6.81 -2.20 -3.38
CA PHE A 47 6.96 -0.74 -3.35
C PHE A 47 8.29 -0.26 -2.77
N ASN A 48 8.88 -1.00 -1.82
CA ASN A 48 10.15 -0.61 -1.20
C ASN A 48 11.33 -1.15 -2.01
N VAL A 49 11.66 -0.47 -3.10
CA VAL A 49 12.86 -0.74 -3.93
C VAL A 49 13.99 0.21 -3.51
N ASP A 50 15.24 -0.25 -3.56
CA ASP A 50 16.45 0.56 -3.32
C ASP A 50 16.50 1.32 -1.99
N ASN A 51 16.01 0.68 -0.91
CA ASN A 51 16.15 1.16 0.47
C ASN A 51 15.33 2.42 0.85
N TYR A 52 14.38 2.83 -0.02
CA TYR A 52 13.40 3.88 0.30
C TYR A 52 12.06 3.26 0.70
N PRO A 53 11.64 3.34 1.98
CA PRO A 53 10.37 2.79 2.42
C PRO A 53 9.21 3.68 1.97
N VAL A 54 8.71 3.47 0.75
CA VAL A 54 7.49 4.11 0.23
C VAL A 54 6.26 3.64 1.00
N LEU A 55 6.28 2.36 1.40
CA LEU A 55 5.21 1.71 2.14
C LEU A 55 5.75 1.20 3.49
N ALA A 56 5.10 1.60 4.58
CA ALA A 56 5.44 1.19 5.93
C ALA A 56 4.25 0.51 6.60
N LEU A 57 4.51 -0.63 7.23
CA LEU A 57 3.57 -1.25 8.15
C LEU A 57 3.73 -0.64 9.55
N ILE A 58 2.66 -0.04 10.06
CA ILE A 58 2.57 0.52 11.41
C ILE A 58 1.50 -0.23 12.21
N ASP A 59 1.34 0.12 13.49
CA ASP A 59 0.38 -0.51 14.40
C ASP A 59 0.53 -2.05 14.42
N SER A 60 1.76 -2.53 14.59
CA SER A 60 2.11 -3.96 14.57
C SER A 60 1.67 -4.70 13.29
N GLY A 61 1.63 -4.00 12.16
CA GLY A 61 1.24 -4.58 10.86
C GLY A 61 -0.25 -4.54 10.56
N ARG A 62 -1.04 -3.81 11.36
CA ARG A 62 -2.48 -3.63 11.14
C ARG A 62 -2.79 -2.46 10.21
N THR A 63 -1.83 -1.57 9.98
CA THR A 63 -2.03 -0.37 9.16
C THR A 63 -0.89 -0.19 8.19
N LEU A 64 -1.23 0.14 6.95
CA LEU A 64 -0.30 0.56 5.91
C LEU A 64 -0.27 2.08 5.84
N ARG A 65 0.94 2.62 5.85
CA ARG A 65 1.23 4.02 5.59
C ARG A 65 2.02 4.12 4.30
N LEU A 66 1.53 4.96 3.40
CA LEU A 66 2.13 5.33 2.14
C LEU A 66 2.74 6.72 2.29
N GLU A 67 4.03 6.84 2.00
CA GLU A 67 4.70 8.13 1.93
C GLU A 67 4.34 8.83 0.62
N GLN A 68 3.23 9.57 0.66
CA GLN A 68 2.65 10.26 -0.50
C GLN A 68 3.60 11.30 -1.10
N THR A 69 4.41 11.97 -0.28
CA THR A 69 5.39 12.95 -0.77
C THR A 69 6.39 12.27 -1.70
N LEU A 70 6.93 11.12 -1.26
CA LEU A 70 7.91 10.36 -1.99
C LEU A 70 7.30 9.66 -3.21
N LEU A 71 6.04 9.21 -3.11
CA LEU A 71 5.29 8.70 -4.26
C LEU A 71 5.03 9.81 -5.31
N ARG A 72 4.62 11.01 -4.89
CA ARG A 72 4.37 12.13 -5.82
C ARG A 72 5.64 12.61 -6.50
N GLU A 73 6.76 12.63 -5.77
CA GLU A 73 8.08 12.93 -6.33
C GLU A 73 8.56 11.85 -7.30
N GLN A 74 8.45 10.56 -6.95
CA GLN A 74 8.91 9.46 -7.82
C GLN A 74 8.02 9.26 -9.06
N PHE A 75 6.71 9.38 -8.92
CA PHE A 75 5.77 9.15 -10.04
C PHE A 75 5.38 10.44 -10.77
N GLY A 76 5.96 11.58 -10.39
CA GLY A 76 5.69 12.87 -11.04
C GLY A 76 4.21 13.26 -10.99
N LEU A 77 3.47 12.81 -9.96
CA LEU A 77 2.06 13.13 -9.75
C LEU A 77 1.92 14.58 -9.28
N ARG A 78 2.17 15.52 -10.20
CA ARG A 78 1.73 16.91 -10.11
C ARG A 78 0.21 16.91 -10.34
N GLY A 79 -0.52 16.98 -9.24
CA GLY A 79 -1.84 17.63 -9.22
C GLY A 79 -1.62 19.11 -8.95
#